data_AF-A0A357IX66-F1
#
_entry.id   AF-A0A357IX66-F1
#
_cell.length_a   1.000
_cell.length_b   1.000
_cell.length_c   1.000
_cell.angle_alpha   90.00
_cell.angle_beta   90.00
_cell.angle_gamma   90.00
#
_symmetry.space_group_name_H-M   'P 1'
#
loop_
_entity.id
_entity.type
_entity.pdbx_description
1 polymer ?
#
loop_
_entity_poly.entity_id
_entity_poly.type
_entity_poly.pdbx_seq_one_letter_code
_entity_poly.pdbx_strand_id
1 'polypeptide(L)'
;MWKSRLRSFYILSALIAGLFISCSRPGDIANQSGLPGTAQLMQLTGPWALYENQLCAKVECTGDPRENAPLLLTEVNPPRYGTYVMHLELPDDWKNRSLALQLYDVGTAYSLYVDGVDLGGKGQEATESGAEIPDSIPAIYQFWSGETLTIEVRFSNFSHPRGGLRKAPLLGPASMVLNFRERSILRNVLSLGVILGMAFYHFGLFLNRRSDRASLLFGLVCLSWSIRMLFTDEVMVRTIWPLGYGLQTSIEYISFILAGPLFVAFLSATFPVKGSQWL
;
A
#
# COMPACT_ATOMS: atom_id res chain seq x y z
N MET A 1 -40.72 14.09 -6.79
CA MET A 1 -39.37 14.70 -6.74
C MET A 1 -38.37 13.97 -5.82
N TRP A 2 -38.72 13.59 -4.59
CA TRP A 2 -37.78 12.92 -3.65
C TRP A 2 -37.34 11.51 -4.08
N LYS A 3 -38.25 10.70 -4.65
CA LYS A 3 -37.97 9.34 -5.15
C LYS A 3 -36.97 9.31 -6.33
N SER A 4 -36.93 10.36 -7.18
CA SER A 4 -35.99 10.39 -8.31
C SER A 4 -34.57 10.74 -7.84
N ARG A 5 -34.43 11.64 -6.86
CA ARG A 5 -33.14 11.96 -6.23
C ARG A 5 -32.57 10.78 -5.45
N LEU A 6 -33.41 10.03 -4.73
CA LEU A 6 -32.99 8.78 -4.08
C LEU A 6 -32.50 7.75 -5.09
N ARG A 7 -33.25 7.53 -6.19
CA ARG A 7 -32.84 6.58 -7.25
C ARG A 7 -31.52 6.97 -7.91
N SER A 8 -31.31 8.25 -8.23
CA SER A 8 -30.01 8.70 -8.75
C SER A 8 -28.88 8.50 -7.74
N PHE A 9 -29.12 8.69 -6.44
CA PHE A 9 -28.11 8.43 -5.39
C PHE A 9 -27.80 6.95 -5.24
N TYR A 10 -28.79 6.06 -5.33
CA TYR A 10 -28.60 4.60 -5.32
C TYR A 10 -27.90 4.07 -6.57
N ILE A 11 -28.18 4.65 -7.74
CA ILE A 11 -27.50 4.27 -9.00
C ILE A 11 -26.05 4.76 -8.97
N LEU A 12 -25.81 5.97 -8.48
CA LEU A 12 -24.44 6.50 -8.34
C LEU A 12 -23.68 5.73 -7.25
N SER A 13 -24.30 5.40 -6.11
CA SER A 13 -23.67 4.58 -5.07
C SER A 13 -23.45 3.14 -5.51
N ALA A 14 -24.32 2.57 -6.34
CA ALA A 14 -24.13 1.24 -6.94
C ALA A 14 -23.04 1.25 -8.02
N LEU A 15 -22.86 2.34 -8.77
CA LEU A 15 -21.75 2.52 -9.71
C LEU A 15 -20.42 2.74 -8.99
N ILE A 16 -20.41 3.53 -7.92
CA ILE A 16 -19.25 3.75 -7.05
C ILE A 16 -18.90 2.43 -6.33
N ALA A 17 -19.90 1.73 -5.77
CA ALA A 17 -19.71 0.40 -5.23
C ALA A 17 -19.26 -0.58 -6.31
N GLY A 18 -19.74 -0.49 -7.55
CA GLY A 18 -19.26 -1.29 -8.69
C GLY A 18 -17.78 -1.04 -9.03
N LEU A 19 -17.33 0.21 -8.94
CA LEU A 19 -15.91 0.57 -9.05
C LEU A 19 -15.07 0.05 -7.86
N PHE A 20 -15.67 0.00 -6.66
CA PHE A 20 -15.07 -0.60 -5.45
C PHE A 20 -15.30 -2.12 -5.30
N ILE A 21 -16.15 -2.77 -6.11
CA ILE A 21 -16.45 -4.22 -6.09
C ILE A 21 -15.77 -4.92 -7.26
N SER A 22 -15.49 -4.22 -8.36
CA SER A 22 -14.42 -4.59 -9.32
C SER A 22 -13.01 -4.48 -8.70
N CYS A 23 -12.95 -4.53 -7.36
CA CYS A 23 -11.79 -4.41 -6.48
C CYS A 23 -11.41 -5.75 -5.83
N SER A 24 -12.05 -6.87 -6.19
CA SER A 24 -11.56 -8.19 -5.82
C SER A 24 -10.45 -8.60 -6.77
N ARG A 25 -9.21 -8.54 -6.27
CA ARG A 25 -7.95 -9.16 -6.74
C ARG A 25 -7.87 -9.44 -8.25
N PRO A 26 -6.94 -8.82 -9.01
CA PRO A 26 -6.71 -9.26 -10.37
C PRO A 26 -6.47 -10.77 -10.33
N GLY A 27 -7.29 -11.52 -11.08
CA GLY A 27 -7.15 -12.97 -11.23
C GLY A 27 -5.80 -13.39 -11.83
N ASP A 28 -4.98 -12.41 -12.17
CA ASP A 28 -3.61 -12.51 -12.65
C ASP A 28 -2.60 -12.92 -11.55
N ILE A 29 -2.93 -12.76 -10.26
CA ILE A 29 -2.03 -13.15 -9.16
C ILE A 29 -2.36 -14.57 -8.74
N ALA A 30 -1.48 -15.51 -9.08
CA ALA A 30 -1.61 -16.89 -8.66
C ALA A 30 -1.47 -16.99 -7.15
N ASN A 31 -2.51 -17.53 -6.50
CA ASN A 31 -2.52 -17.80 -5.07
C ASN A 31 -2.22 -19.29 -4.86
N GLN A 32 -0.97 -19.68 -5.08
CA GLN A 32 -0.50 -21.07 -4.96
C GLN A 32 0.74 -21.12 -4.05
N SER A 33 0.86 -22.20 -3.28
CA SER A 33 2.06 -22.53 -2.54
C SER A 33 3.11 -23.10 -3.50
N GLY A 34 4.18 -22.35 -3.76
CA GLY A 34 5.26 -22.74 -4.68
C GLY A 34 5.18 -22.08 -6.05
N LEU A 35 6.32 -21.98 -6.74
CA LEU A 35 6.41 -21.29 -8.01
C LEU A 35 5.61 -22.03 -9.10
N PRO A 36 4.73 -21.33 -9.83
CA PRO A 36 4.00 -21.92 -10.93
C PRO A 36 4.95 -22.27 -12.07
N GLY A 37 4.66 -23.37 -12.77
CA GLY A 37 5.50 -23.85 -13.88
C GLY A 37 5.66 -22.83 -15.01
N THR A 38 4.67 -21.97 -15.22
CA THR A 38 4.74 -20.85 -16.18
C THR A 38 5.00 -19.53 -15.47
N ALA A 39 5.78 -18.65 -16.10
CA ALA A 39 6.14 -17.37 -15.51
C ALA A 39 4.95 -16.39 -15.48
N GLN A 40 4.52 -16.04 -14.26
CA GLN A 40 3.36 -15.19 -14.01
C GLN A 40 3.53 -14.36 -12.73
N LEU A 41 2.57 -13.50 -12.37
CA LEU A 41 2.64 -12.72 -11.13
C LEU A 41 2.38 -13.61 -9.91
N MET A 42 3.24 -13.50 -8.91
CA MET A 42 3.16 -14.26 -7.67
C MET A 42 3.46 -13.38 -6.46
N GLN A 43 2.67 -13.54 -5.40
CA GLN A 43 2.98 -12.95 -4.10
C GLN A 43 3.87 -13.90 -3.30
N LEU A 44 4.99 -13.38 -2.80
CA LEU A 44 5.92 -14.12 -1.96
C LEU A 44 5.44 -14.11 -0.51
N THR A 45 4.42 -14.92 -0.22
CA THR A 45 3.83 -15.00 1.14
C THR A 45 4.67 -15.80 2.14
N GLY A 46 5.56 -16.66 1.66
CA GLY A 46 6.43 -17.50 2.48
C GLY A 46 6.79 -18.83 1.79
N PRO A 47 7.61 -19.66 2.43
CA PRO A 47 8.21 -19.44 3.75
C PRO A 47 9.34 -18.40 3.71
N TRP A 48 9.36 -17.49 4.69
CA TRP A 48 10.45 -16.54 4.90
C TRP A 48 11.21 -16.92 6.17
N ALA A 49 12.54 -16.85 6.12
CA ALA A 49 13.42 -16.93 7.27
C ALA A 49 13.73 -15.51 7.76
N LEU A 50 13.60 -15.24 9.06
CA LEU A 50 13.94 -13.93 9.64
C LEU A 50 15.12 -14.04 10.60
N TYR A 51 16.19 -13.31 10.28
CA TYR A 51 17.32 -13.09 11.18
C TYR A 51 17.09 -11.80 11.96
N GLU A 52 16.60 -11.95 13.18
CA GLU A 52 16.28 -10.82 14.05
C GLU A 52 17.54 -10.12 14.55
N ASN A 53 17.52 -8.79 14.59
CA ASN A 53 18.64 -7.96 15.07
C ASN A 53 19.96 -8.19 14.33
N GLN A 54 19.89 -8.55 13.04
CA GLN A 54 21.06 -8.69 12.19
C GLN A 54 20.81 -8.08 10.81
N LEU A 55 21.72 -7.21 10.38
CA LEU A 55 21.83 -6.73 9.00
C LEU A 55 22.97 -7.52 8.35
N CYS A 56 22.64 -8.64 7.71
CA CYS A 56 23.64 -9.61 7.25
C CYS A 56 24.57 -8.99 6.20
N ALA A 57 25.83 -9.40 6.13
CA ALA A 57 26.75 -8.88 5.11
C ALA A 57 26.84 -9.87 3.95
N LYS A 58 26.27 -9.54 2.79
CA LYS A 58 26.39 -10.30 1.53
C LYS A 58 26.08 -11.80 1.70
N VAL A 59 24.80 -12.14 1.86
CA VAL A 59 24.25 -13.52 1.85
C VAL A 59 24.49 -14.36 3.10
N GLU A 60 25.54 -14.10 3.88
CA GLU A 60 25.81 -14.88 5.09
C GLU A 60 25.25 -14.20 6.34
N CYS A 61 24.08 -14.67 6.78
CA CYS A 61 23.56 -14.40 8.11
C CYS A 61 24.11 -15.43 9.10
N THR A 62 24.53 -15.00 10.29
CA THR A 62 25.06 -15.89 11.32
C THR A 62 23.98 -16.22 12.35
N GLY A 63 23.76 -17.51 12.64
CA GLY A 63 22.85 -17.97 13.68
C GLY A 63 21.57 -18.63 13.13
N ASP A 64 20.67 -19.03 14.03
CA ASP A 64 19.44 -19.72 13.66
C ASP A 64 18.35 -18.70 13.29
N PRO A 65 17.82 -18.73 12.06
CA PRO A 65 16.71 -17.86 11.69
C PRO A 65 15.41 -18.30 12.35
N ARG A 66 14.50 -17.34 12.53
CA ARG A 66 13.09 -17.65 12.74
C ARG A 66 12.48 -18.13 11.44
N GLU A 67 12.31 -19.43 11.33
CA GLU A 67 11.66 -20.07 10.19
C GLU A 67 10.17 -19.73 10.11
N ASN A 68 9.65 -19.64 8.88
CA ASN A 68 8.26 -19.29 8.60
C ASN A 68 7.82 -17.98 9.27
N ALA A 69 8.71 -16.99 9.30
CA ALA A 69 8.44 -15.70 9.91
C ALA A 69 7.25 -15.01 9.21
N PRO A 70 6.33 -14.42 9.99
CA PRO A 70 5.25 -13.66 9.41
C PRO A 70 5.82 -12.43 8.70
N LEU A 71 5.18 -12.06 7.59
CA LEU A 71 5.52 -10.86 6.84
C LEU A 71 5.35 -9.59 7.70
N LEU A 72 4.19 -9.46 8.33
CA LEU A 72 3.89 -8.37 9.26
C LEU A 72 4.19 -8.81 10.69
N LEU A 73 5.06 -8.06 11.37
CA LEU A 73 5.41 -8.31 12.76
C LEU A 73 4.39 -7.62 13.68
N THR A 74 3.42 -8.38 14.18
CA THR A 74 2.31 -7.87 15.02
C THR A 74 2.54 -8.03 16.52
N GLU A 75 3.73 -8.42 16.92
CA GLU A 75 4.08 -8.70 18.31
C GLU A 75 4.12 -7.42 19.15
N VAL A 76 4.07 -7.56 20.48
CA VAL A 76 4.10 -6.40 21.40
C VAL A 76 5.44 -5.66 21.31
N ASN A 77 6.53 -6.40 21.06
CA ASN A 77 7.85 -5.82 20.86
C ASN A 77 8.53 -6.49 19.65
N PRO A 78 8.17 -6.09 18.42
CA PRO A 78 8.76 -6.67 17.23
C PRO A 78 10.23 -6.25 17.10
N PRO A 79 11.10 -7.06 16.47
CA PRO A 79 12.47 -6.68 16.20
C PRO A 79 12.50 -5.37 15.40
N ARG A 80 13.39 -4.45 15.81
CA ARG A 80 13.51 -3.12 15.19
C ARG A 80 14.31 -3.13 13.91
N TYR A 81 15.14 -4.14 13.72
CA TYR A 81 15.88 -4.35 12.49
C TYR A 81 16.15 -5.84 12.33
N GLY A 82 16.45 -6.26 11.11
CA GLY A 82 16.69 -7.65 10.80
C GLY A 82 16.82 -7.88 9.30
N THR A 83 17.01 -9.14 8.93
CA THR A 83 17.10 -9.56 7.54
C THR A 83 16.10 -10.67 7.27
N TYR A 84 15.16 -10.42 6.37
CA TYR A 84 14.30 -11.46 5.80
C TYR A 84 15.03 -12.14 4.65
N VAL A 85 15.04 -13.47 4.63
CA VAL A 85 15.66 -14.29 3.58
C VAL A 85 14.63 -15.27 3.03
N MET A 86 14.60 -15.40 1.71
CA MET A 86 13.82 -16.41 1.01
C MET A 86 14.67 -17.03 -0.09
N HIS A 87 14.75 -18.37 -0.08
CA HIS A 87 15.39 -19.15 -1.13
C HIS A 87 14.31 -19.78 -2.01
N LEU A 88 14.46 -19.63 -3.33
CA LEU A 88 13.53 -20.13 -4.32
C LEU A 88 14.30 -20.93 -5.38
N GLU A 89 13.80 -22.12 -5.71
CA GLU A 89 14.22 -22.85 -6.90
C GLU A 89 13.32 -22.43 -8.07
N LEU A 90 13.92 -21.89 -9.13
CA LEU A 90 13.15 -21.38 -10.26
C LEU A 90 12.80 -22.51 -11.24
N PRO A 91 11.53 -22.63 -11.67
CA PRO A 91 11.17 -23.50 -12.79
C PRO A 91 11.86 -23.04 -14.09
N ASP A 92 12.01 -23.92 -15.07
CA ASP A 92 12.76 -23.62 -16.31
C ASP A 92 12.24 -22.39 -17.06
N ASP A 93 10.93 -22.15 -17.07
CA ASP A 93 10.33 -20.97 -17.69
C ASP A 93 10.68 -19.64 -17.00
N TRP A 94 11.25 -19.68 -15.80
CA TRP A 94 11.66 -18.51 -15.03
C TRP A 94 13.18 -18.26 -15.12
N LYS A 95 13.97 -19.24 -15.57
CA LYS A 95 15.44 -19.16 -15.63
C LYS A 95 15.90 -18.30 -16.79
N ASN A 96 17.01 -17.58 -16.63
CA ASN A 96 17.61 -16.72 -17.65
C ASN A 96 16.59 -15.75 -18.26
N ARG A 97 15.78 -15.10 -17.41
CA ARG A 97 14.82 -14.08 -17.81
C ARG A 97 14.99 -12.82 -16.98
N SER A 98 14.50 -11.72 -17.53
CA SER A 98 14.36 -10.48 -16.76
C SER A 98 13.14 -10.61 -15.84
N LEU A 99 13.40 -10.71 -14.55
CA LEU A 99 12.38 -10.72 -13.50
C LEU A 99 12.36 -9.36 -12.81
N ALA A 100 11.27 -9.10 -12.09
CA ALA A 100 11.17 -7.97 -11.20
C ALA A 100 10.53 -8.35 -9.88
N LEU A 101 11.00 -7.70 -8.82
CA LEU A 101 10.44 -7.77 -7.49
C LEU A 101 9.88 -6.39 -7.14
N GLN A 102 8.58 -6.33 -6.85
CA GLN A 102 7.96 -5.14 -6.28
C GLN A 102 7.89 -5.30 -4.76
N LEU A 103 8.62 -4.46 -4.06
CA LEU A 103 8.46 -4.24 -2.63
C LEU A 103 7.49 -3.08 -2.43
N TYR A 104 6.59 -3.22 -1.46
CA TYR A 104 5.62 -2.18 -1.14
C TYR A 104 6.12 -1.38 0.06
N ASP A 105 5.86 -1.90 1.25
CA ASP A 105 6.03 -1.17 2.48
C ASP A 105 6.78 -2.07 3.48
N VAL A 106 8.06 -1.78 3.65
CA VAL A 106 9.02 -2.61 4.38
C VAL A 106 9.66 -1.78 5.48
N GLY A 107 9.23 -2.01 6.71
CA GLY A 107 9.69 -1.23 7.86
C GLY A 107 9.61 0.29 7.64
N THR A 108 10.63 1.01 8.09
CA THR A 108 10.85 2.43 7.77
C THR A 108 12.09 2.70 6.94
N ALA A 109 13.01 1.74 6.82
CA ALA A 109 14.07 1.75 5.84
C ALA A 109 14.43 0.31 5.48
N TYR A 110 14.90 0.09 4.26
CA TYR A 110 15.35 -1.23 3.83
C TYR A 110 16.36 -1.15 2.69
N SER A 111 17.17 -2.22 2.59
CA SER A 111 18.01 -2.54 1.45
C SER A 111 17.70 -3.95 0.95
N LEU A 112 17.64 -4.11 -0.38
CA LEU A 112 17.30 -5.35 -1.06
C LEU A 112 18.54 -5.92 -1.74
N TYR A 113 18.81 -7.19 -1.46
CA TYR A 113 19.82 -7.97 -2.15
C TYR A 113 19.15 -9.14 -2.85
N VAL A 114 19.59 -9.42 -4.07
CA VAL A 114 19.18 -10.59 -4.84
C VAL A 114 20.43 -11.33 -5.30
N ASP A 115 20.54 -12.59 -4.92
CA ASP A 115 21.74 -13.42 -5.16
C ASP A 115 23.03 -12.72 -4.72
N GLY A 116 22.98 -12.02 -3.58
CA GLY A 116 24.10 -11.24 -3.03
C GLY A 116 24.40 -9.91 -3.71
N VAL A 117 23.71 -9.57 -4.80
CA VAL A 117 23.84 -8.29 -5.50
C VAL A 117 22.93 -7.25 -4.85
N ASP A 118 23.50 -6.11 -4.49
CA ASP A 118 22.76 -4.96 -3.97
C ASP A 118 21.93 -4.30 -5.09
N LEU A 119 20.60 -4.35 -4.95
CA LEU A 119 19.67 -3.69 -5.88
C LEU A 119 19.24 -2.29 -5.37
N GLY A 120 19.79 -1.85 -4.24
CA GLY A 120 19.42 -0.64 -3.54
C GLY A 120 18.25 -0.84 -2.58
N GLY A 121 17.56 0.25 -2.27
CA GLY A 121 16.58 0.24 -1.20
C GLY A 121 15.82 1.56 -1.09
N LYS A 122 15.09 1.71 0.02
CA LYS A 122 14.49 2.99 0.42
C LYS A 122 14.93 3.34 1.83
N GLY A 123 15.35 4.59 1.97
CA GLY A 123 15.91 5.10 3.20
C GLY A 123 17.34 4.60 3.40
N GLN A 124 17.77 4.63 4.65
CA GLN A 124 19.03 4.04 5.10
C GLN A 124 18.73 3.24 6.35
N GLU A 125 18.86 1.92 6.27
CA GLU A 125 18.69 1.05 7.42
C GLU A 125 19.82 1.24 8.43
N ALA A 126 19.52 1.01 9.70
CA ALA A 126 20.49 1.09 10.77
C ALA A 126 20.18 0.06 11.86
N THR A 127 21.14 -0.16 12.76
CA THR A 127 20.96 -0.98 13.97
C THR A 127 20.48 -0.14 15.16
N GLU A 128 20.41 1.18 15.00
CA GLU A 128 20.02 2.13 16.04
C GLU A 128 19.16 3.28 15.49
N SER A 129 18.27 3.81 16.33
CA SER A 129 17.30 4.82 15.92
C SER A 129 17.90 6.14 15.44
N GLY A 130 19.09 6.53 15.92
CA GLY A 130 19.72 7.81 15.58
C GLY A 130 20.38 7.84 14.20
N ALA A 131 20.68 6.66 13.65
CA ALA A 131 21.35 6.50 12.36
C ALA A 131 20.40 6.09 11.22
N GLU A 132 19.15 5.74 11.53
CA GLU A 132 18.13 5.41 10.53
C GLU A 132 17.71 6.68 9.76
N ILE A 133 17.70 6.59 8.43
CA ILE A 133 17.03 7.59 7.58
C ILE A 133 15.76 6.94 7.04
N PRO A 134 14.57 7.28 7.57
CA PRO A 134 13.36 6.59 7.19
C PRO A 134 12.88 7.02 5.80
N ASP A 135 12.64 6.04 4.94
CA ASP A 135 11.86 6.17 3.73
C ASP A 135 11.28 4.78 3.35
N SER A 136 9.96 4.68 3.28
CA SER A 136 9.28 3.45 2.86
C SER A 136 8.23 3.81 1.81
N ILE A 137 8.62 3.64 0.56
CA ILE A 137 7.74 3.80 -0.61
C ILE A 137 7.86 2.57 -1.50
N PRO A 138 6.78 2.17 -2.21
CA PRO A 138 6.87 1.06 -3.13
C PRO A 138 7.92 1.28 -4.20
N ALA A 139 8.67 0.24 -4.50
CA ALA A 139 9.68 0.27 -5.53
C ALA A 139 9.72 -1.07 -6.28
N ILE A 140 10.06 -1.01 -7.55
CA ILE A 140 10.29 -2.18 -8.40
C ILE A 140 11.79 -2.30 -8.64
N TYR A 141 12.32 -3.49 -8.40
CA TYR A 141 13.71 -3.83 -8.66
C TYR A 141 13.75 -4.89 -9.75
N GLN A 142 14.45 -4.61 -10.84
CA GLN A 142 14.61 -5.53 -11.96
C GLN A 142 15.97 -6.20 -11.88
N PHE A 143 16.02 -7.49 -12.20
CA PHE A 143 17.24 -8.28 -12.20
C PHE A 143 17.14 -9.43 -13.21
N TRP A 144 18.26 -10.06 -13.50
CA TRP A 144 18.32 -11.23 -14.36
C TRP A 144 18.37 -12.50 -13.49
N SER A 145 17.48 -13.46 -13.75
CA SER A 145 17.41 -14.69 -12.98
C SER A 145 18.46 -15.73 -13.40
N GLY A 146 19.03 -16.41 -12.41
CA GLY A 146 19.85 -17.62 -12.58
C GLY A 146 19.02 -18.91 -12.50
N GLU A 147 19.61 -19.96 -11.92
CA GLU A 147 18.94 -21.25 -11.65
C GLU A 147 18.15 -21.24 -10.33
N THR A 148 18.74 -20.62 -9.32
CA THR A 148 18.14 -20.36 -8.01
C THR A 148 17.99 -18.87 -7.82
N LEU A 149 17.18 -18.50 -6.83
CA LEU A 149 16.94 -17.10 -6.47
C LEU A 149 16.94 -16.98 -4.96
N THR A 150 17.87 -16.19 -4.42
CA THR A 150 17.93 -15.81 -3.01
C THR A 150 17.57 -14.34 -2.88
N ILE A 151 16.51 -14.06 -2.13
CA ILE A 151 16.03 -12.70 -1.86
C ILE A 151 16.32 -12.38 -0.40
N GLU A 152 17.09 -11.32 -0.17
CA GLU A 152 17.38 -10.78 1.16
C GLU A 152 16.83 -9.36 1.27
N VAL A 153 15.99 -9.13 2.28
CA VAL A 153 15.47 -7.81 2.60
C VAL A 153 15.95 -7.43 4.00
N ARG A 154 16.96 -6.57 4.04
CA ARG A 154 17.45 -5.96 5.27
C ARG A 154 16.55 -4.80 5.60
N PHE A 155 16.02 -4.73 6.81
CA PHE A 155 15.13 -3.66 7.21
C PHE A 155 15.52 -3.09 8.57
N SER A 156 15.17 -1.82 8.76
CA SER A 156 15.05 -1.19 10.07
C SER A 156 13.69 -0.49 10.20
N ASN A 157 13.22 -0.37 11.43
CA ASN A 157 11.90 0.10 11.78
C ASN A 157 11.90 0.81 13.15
N PHE A 158 12.65 1.91 13.24
CA PHE A 158 12.66 2.75 14.45
C PHE A 158 11.61 3.87 14.38
N SER A 159 11.25 4.31 13.18
CA SER A 159 10.36 5.45 12.95
C SER A 159 8.88 5.09 12.83
N HIS A 160 8.49 3.82 13.01
CA HIS A 160 7.09 3.37 12.92
C HIS A 160 6.77 2.21 13.88
N PRO A 161 5.54 2.11 14.44
CA PRO A 161 5.18 1.05 15.39
C PRO A 161 5.12 -0.35 14.79
N ARG A 162 4.70 -0.46 13.51
CA ARG A 162 4.60 -1.74 12.78
C ARG A 162 5.75 -1.88 11.82
N GLY A 163 6.45 -3.01 11.88
CA GLY A 163 7.61 -3.31 11.05
C GLY A 163 7.46 -4.59 10.25
N GLY A 164 8.56 -4.97 9.61
CA GLY A 164 8.63 -6.12 8.70
C GLY A 164 8.09 -5.81 7.31
N LEU A 165 7.82 -6.87 6.54
CA LEU A 165 7.23 -6.84 5.22
C LEU A 165 5.71 -6.62 5.35
N ARG A 166 5.23 -5.38 5.45
CA ARG A 166 3.81 -5.11 5.73
C ARG A 166 2.85 -5.65 4.66
N LYS A 167 3.35 -5.83 3.45
CA LYS A 167 2.65 -6.45 2.32
C LYS A 167 3.60 -7.40 1.60
N ALA A 168 3.07 -8.54 1.17
CA ALA A 168 3.84 -9.56 0.45
C ALA A 168 4.53 -8.96 -0.78
N PRO A 169 5.84 -9.19 -0.97
CA PRO A 169 6.54 -8.83 -2.20
C PRO A 169 5.87 -9.50 -3.41
N LEU A 170 5.84 -8.80 -4.55
CA LEU A 170 5.32 -9.35 -5.81
C LEU A 170 6.49 -9.68 -6.73
N LEU A 171 6.61 -10.95 -7.13
CA LEU A 171 7.60 -11.45 -8.07
C LEU A 171 6.92 -11.82 -9.40
N GLY A 172 7.61 -11.61 -10.51
CA GLY A 172 7.16 -12.06 -11.82
C GLY A 172 8.10 -11.60 -12.94
N PRO A 173 7.78 -11.92 -14.21
CA PRO A 173 8.45 -11.33 -15.36
C PRO A 173 8.43 -9.80 -15.28
N ALA A 174 9.54 -9.14 -15.59
CA ALA A 174 9.66 -7.69 -15.41
C ALA A 174 8.57 -6.90 -16.14
N SER A 175 8.26 -7.27 -17.39
CA SER A 175 7.18 -6.67 -18.17
C SER A 175 5.80 -6.81 -17.54
N MET A 176 5.55 -7.92 -16.84
CA MET A 176 4.27 -8.20 -16.20
C MET A 176 4.12 -7.41 -14.90
N VAL A 177 5.18 -7.32 -14.09
CA VAL A 177 5.20 -6.52 -12.85
C VAL A 177 5.07 -5.03 -13.16
N LEU A 178 5.75 -4.53 -14.21
CA LEU A 178 5.59 -3.15 -14.66
C LEU A 178 4.17 -2.85 -15.13
N ASN A 179 3.60 -3.70 -16.01
CA ASN A 179 2.21 -3.55 -16.46
C ASN A 179 1.22 -3.60 -15.28
N PHE A 180 1.46 -4.46 -14.30
CA PHE A 180 0.64 -4.55 -13.10
C PHE A 180 0.64 -3.23 -12.33
N ARG A 181 1.83 -2.64 -12.11
CA ARG A 181 1.96 -1.35 -11.45
C ARG A 181 1.31 -0.23 -12.25
N GLU A 182 1.52 -0.18 -13.57
CA GLU A 182 0.91 0.83 -14.44
C GLU A 182 -0.62 0.77 -14.40
N ARG A 183 -1.22 -0.42 -14.47
CA ARG A 183 -2.67 -0.61 -14.31
C ARG A 183 -3.16 -0.17 -12.92
N SER A 184 -2.38 -0.45 -11.87
CA SER A 184 -2.67 -0.01 -10.51
C SER A 184 -2.68 1.51 -10.40
N ILE A 185 -1.66 2.17 -10.95
CA ILE A 185 -1.54 3.63 -11.01
C ILE A 185 -2.71 4.23 -11.78
N LEU A 186 -3.03 3.72 -12.97
CA LEU A 186 -4.15 4.21 -13.79
C LEU A 186 -5.49 4.12 -13.03
N ARG A 187 -5.77 3.00 -12.38
CA ARG A 187 -6.97 2.82 -11.56
C ARG A 187 -7.02 3.85 -10.41
N ASN A 188 -5.90 4.08 -9.75
CA ASN A 188 -5.81 5.03 -8.65
C ASN A 188 -6.03 6.47 -9.13
N VAL A 189 -5.46 6.89 -10.28
CA VAL A 189 -5.69 8.21 -10.89
C VAL A 189 -7.14 8.40 -11.30
N LEU A 190 -7.75 7.41 -11.95
CA LEU A 190 -9.15 7.48 -12.36
C LEU A 190 -10.08 7.63 -11.15
N SER A 191 -9.85 6.83 -10.11
CA SER A 191 -10.61 6.91 -8.85
C SER A 191 -10.43 8.26 -8.17
N LEU A 192 -9.20 8.76 -8.11
CA LEU A 192 -8.88 10.08 -7.56
C LEU A 192 -9.63 11.18 -8.33
N GLY A 193 -9.61 11.15 -9.66
CA GLY A 193 -10.31 12.13 -10.50
C GLY A 193 -11.81 12.16 -10.24
N VAL A 194 -12.45 10.98 -10.12
CA VAL A 194 -13.89 10.87 -9.83
C VAL A 194 -14.22 11.42 -8.44
N ILE A 195 -13.46 11.04 -7.41
CA ILE A 195 -13.72 11.47 -6.02
C ILE A 195 -13.44 12.96 -5.85
N LEU A 196 -12.38 13.47 -6.46
CA LEU A 196 -12.05 14.89 -6.44
C LEU A 196 -13.10 15.72 -7.19
N GLY A 197 -13.59 15.22 -8.34
CA GLY A 197 -14.70 15.81 -9.06
C GLY A 197 -15.99 15.89 -8.23
N MET A 198 -16.30 14.83 -7.46
CA MET A 198 -17.42 14.85 -6.50
C MET A 198 -17.21 15.90 -5.41
N ALA A 199 -16.00 16.03 -4.86
CA ALA A 199 -15.70 17.05 -3.86
C ALA A 199 -16.04 18.46 -4.37
N PHE A 200 -15.53 18.82 -5.56
CA PHE A 200 -15.78 20.13 -6.16
C PHE A 200 -17.24 20.35 -6.56
N TYR A 201 -17.92 19.33 -7.07
CA TYR A 201 -19.35 19.40 -7.36
C TYR A 201 -20.16 19.75 -6.11
N HIS A 202 -19.87 19.10 -4.98
CA HIS A 202 -20.54 19.35 -3.71
C HIS A 202 -20.19 20.70 -3.07
N PHE A 203 -18.97 21.20 -3.25
CA PHE A 203 -18.63 22.58 -2.90
C PHE A 203 -19.42 23.59 -3.74
N GLY A 204 -19.57 23.35 -5.05
CA GLY A 204 -20.41 24.17 -5.92
C GLY A 204 -21.87 24.20 -5.47
N LEU A 205 -22.44 23.04 -5.11
CA LEU A 205 -23.80 22.96 -4.55
C LEU A 205 -23.96 23.76 -3.26
N PHE A 206 -22.98 23.68 -2.35
CA PHE A 206 -22.98 24.46 -1.12
C PHE A 206 -22.89 25.97 -1.37
N LEU A 207 -22.04 26.40 -2.32
CA LEU A 207 -21.92 27.81 -2.69
C LEU A 207 -23.23 28.35 -3.26
N ASN A 208 -23.94 27.56 -4.07
CA ASN A 208 -25.24 27.91 -4.62
C ASN A 208 -26.35 27.91 -3.56
N ARG A 209 -26.28 27.00 -2.57
CA ARG A 209 -27.26 26.89 -1.48
C ARG A 209 -26.56 26.72 -0.13
N ARG A 210 -26.11 27.83 0.46
CA ARG A 210 -25.38 27.84 1.75
C ARG A 210 -26.15 27.24 2.94
N SER A 211 -27.47 27.08 2.82
CA SER A 211 -28.27 26.37 3.83
C SER A 211 -28.00 24.86 3.86
N ASP A 212 -27.49 24.29 2.78
CA ASP A 212 -27.23 22.85 2.64
C ASP A 212 -25.84 22.47 3.16
N ARG A 213 -25.67 22.50 4.49
CA ARG A 213 -24.42 22.13 5.16
C ARG A 213 -24.00 20.68 4.89
N ALA A 214 -24.95 19.80 4.58
CA ALA A 214 -24.65 18.41 4.25
C ALA A 214 -23.79 18.31 2.98
N SER A 215 -24.07 19.13 1.96
CA SER A 215 -23.25 19.19 0.75
C SER A 215 -21.81 19.62 1.04
N LEU A 216 -21.58 20.62 1.90
CA LEU A 216 -20.21 21.01 2.29
C LEU A 216 -19.47 19.87 2.98
N LEU A 217 -20.11 19.22 3.96
CA LEU A 217 -19.50 18.15 4.75
C LEU A 217 -19.16 16.94 3.87
N PHE A 218 -20.04 16.58 2.94
CA PHE A 218 -19.75 15.52 1.98
C PHE A 218 -18.60 15.87 1.05
N GLY A 219 -18.54 17.11 0.56
CA GLY A 219 -17.40 17.58 -0.23
C GLY A 219 -16.07 17.49 0.54
N LEU A 220 -16.08 17.80 1.83
CA LEU A 220 -14.90 17.65 2.71
C LEU A 220 -14.52 16.18 2.93
N VAL A 221 -15.48 15.27 3.06
CA VAL A 221 -15.22 13.82 3.11
C VAL A 221 -14.53 13.37 1.83
N CYS A 222 -15.06 13.73 0.67
CA CYS A 222 -14.47 13.40 -0.63
C CYS A 222 -13.06 13.99 -0.79
N LEU A 223 -12.86 15.23 -0.35
CA LEU A 223 -11.56 15.88 -0.38
C LEU A 223 -10.55 15.17 0.54
N SER A 224 -10.94 14.84 1.78
CA SER A 224 -10.11 14.10 2.73
C SER A 224 -9.69 12.74 2.17
N TRP A 225 -10.63 12.04 1.51
CA TRP A 225 -10.34 10.76 0.86
C TRP A 225 -9.41 10.92 -0.35
N SER A 226 -9.60 11.96 -1.15
CA SER A 226 -8.72 12.28 -2.28
C SER A 226 -7.29 12.56 -1.82
N ILE A 227 -7.13 13.34 -0.73
CA ILE A 227 -5.84 13.57 -0.08
C ILE A 227 -5.26 12.23 0.37
N ARG A 228 -6.01 11.40 1.09
CA ARG A 228 -5.51 10.08 1.50
C ARG A 228 -5.00 9.24 0.33
N MET A 229 -5.73 9.18 -0.79
CA MET A 229 -5.33 8.42 -1.98
C MET A 229 -4.01 8.90 -2.60
N LEU A 230 -3.65 10.18 -2.46
CA LEU A 230 -2.38 10.72 -2.96
C LEU A 230 -1.17 10.28 -2.13
N PHE A 231 -1.38 10.00 -0.84
CA PHE A 231 -0.32 9.72 0.13
C PHE A 231 -0.22 8.22 0.52
N THR A 232 -1.22 7.41 0.16
CA THR A 232 -1.27 5.96 0.43
C THR A 232 -1.02 5.14 -0.86
N ASP A 233 -0.75 3.84 -0.71
CA ASP A 233 -0.49 2.83 -1.76
C ASP A 233 0.76 3.10 -2.60
N GLU A 234 0.65 3.86 -3.70
CA GLU A 234 1.75 4.13 -4.65
C GLU A 234 2.47 5.46 -4.36
N VAL A 235 2.00 6.21 -3.35
CA VAL A 235 2.55 7.50 -2.90
C VAL A 235 2.82 8.44 -4.09
N MET A 236 1.80 8.61 -4.94
CA MET A 236 1.91 9.26 -6.25
C MET A 236 2.45 10.70 -6.16
N VAL A 237 2.17 11.37 -5.04
CA VAL A 237 2.63 12.73 -4.77
C VAL A 237 4.16 12.86 -4.81
N ARG A 238 4.91 11.81 -4.44
CA ARG A 238 6.37 11.85 -4.42
C ARG A 238 7.02 11.81 -5.80
N THR A 239 6.28 11.41 -6.83
CA THR A 239 6.73 11.53 -8.23
C THR A 239 6.80 12.99 -8.68
N ILE A 240 6.00 13.87 -8.05
CA ILE A 240 5.90 15.29 -8.41
C ILE A 240 6.70 16.16 -7.44
N TRP A 241 6.67 15.83 -6.14
CA TRP A 241 7.28 16.64 -5.09
C TRP A 241 8.10 15.79 -4.10
N PRO A 242 9.37 16.11 -3.83
CA PRO A 242 10.17 15.40 -2.85
C PRO A 242 9.67 15.75 -1.43
N LEU A 243 8.83 14.88 -0.88
CA LEU A 243 8.32 15.00 0.49
C LEU A 243 9.12 14.10 1.42
N GLY A 244 9.47 14.61 2.60
CA GLY A 244 10.10 13.79 3.64
C GLY A 244 9.11 12.80 4.26
N TYR A 245 9.64 11.67 4.77
CA TYR A 245 8.84 10.61 5.39
C TYR A 245 7.89 11.11 6.48
N GLY A 246 8.38 11.92 7.42
CA GLY A 246 7.57 12.45 8.52
C GLY A 246 6.35 13.25 8.06
N LEU A 247 6.51 14.10 7.05
CA LEU A 247 5.41 14.91 6.51
C LEU A 247 4.40 14.04 5.74
N GLN A 248 4.87 13.12 4.90
CA GLN A 248 3.97 12.18 4.20
C GLN A 248 3.13 11.39 5.22
N THR A 249 3.79 10.75 6.18
CA THR A 249 3.13 9.91 7.18
C THR A 249 2.14 10.73 8.00
N SER A 250 2.50 11.96 8.41
CA SER A 250 1.58 12.84 9.13
C SER A 250 0.31 13.15 8.33
N ILE A 251 0.44 13.47 7.03
CA ILE A 251 -0.70 13.74 6.16
C ILE A 251 -1.57 12.49 5.97
N GLU A 252 -0.94 11.32 5.80
CA GLU A 252 -1.66 10.05 5.72
C GLU A 252 -2.50 9.78 6.98
N TYR A 253 -1.92 9.95 8.17
CA TYR A 253 -2.65 9.78 9.43
C TYR A 253 -3.74 10.84 9.64
N ILE A 254 -3.45 12.11 9.37
CA ILE A 254 -4.41 13.21 9.53
C ILE A 254 -5.61 13.01 8.59
N SER A 255 -5.36 12.68 7.32
CA SER A 255 -6.43 12.44 6.33
C SER A 255 -7.30 11.23 6.70
N PHE A 256 -6.72 10.20 7.33
CA PHE A 256 -7.47 9.06 7.84
C PHE A 256 -8.30 9.42 9.08
N ILE A 257 -7.71 10.12 10.04
CA ILE A 257 -8.39 10.53 11.29
C ILE A 257 -9.53 11.51 11.00
N LEU A 258 -9.34 12.47 10.09
CA LEU A 258 -10.37 13.46 9.74
C LEU A 258 -11.56 12.85 9.01
N ALA A 259 -11.38 11.77 8.25
CA ALA A 259 -12.45 11.16 7.46
C ALA A 259 -13.63 10.69 8.34
N GLY A 260 -13.35 10.11 9.51
CA GLY A 260 -14.38 9.60 10.43
C GLY A 260 -15.32 10.69 10.96
N PRO A 261 -14.80 11.73 11.67
CA PRO A 261 -15.61 12.84 12.16
C PRO A 261 -16.35 13.61 11.06
N LEU A 262 -15.71 13.83 9.90
CA LEU A 262 -16.38 14.47 8.76
C LEU A 262 -17.55 13.64 8.24
N PHE A 263 -17.39 12.32 8.17
CA PHE A 263 -18.46 11.42 7.75
C PHE A 263 -19.62 11.38 8.76
N VAL A 264 -19.32 11.33 10.06
CA VAL A 264 -20.35 11.42 11.11
C VAL A 264 -21.09 12.76 11.04
N ALA A 265 -20.37 13.88 10.90
CA ALA A 265 -20.98 15.19 10.76
C ALA A 265 -21.89 15.27 9.52
N PHE A 266 -21.45 14.71 8.38
CA PHE A 266 -22.27 14.60 7.17
C PHE A 266 -23.57 13.82 7.43
N LEU A 267 -23.49 12.67 8.10
CA LEU A 267 -24.67 11.88 8.45
C LEU A 267 -25.61 12.65 9.38
N SER A 268 -25.10 13.32 10.42
CA SER A 268 -25.91 14.12 11.34
C SER A 268 -26.60 15.30 10.64
N ALA A 269 -25.94 15.93 9.68
CA ALA A 269 -26.51 17.01 8.88
C ALA A 269 -27.58 16.51 7.89
N THR A 270 -27.44 15.29 7.38
CA THR A 270 -28.35 14.68 6.41
C THR A 270 -29.58 14.07 7.07
N PHE A 271 -29.37 13.39 8.20
CA PHE A 271 -30.39 12.73 9.00
C PHE A 271 -30.42 13.38 10.38
N PRO A 272 -30.97 14.60 10.52
CA PRO A 272 -31.19 15.15 11.84
C PRO A 272 -32.09 14.18 12.60
N VAL A 273 -31.60 13.65 13.72
CA VAL A 273 -32.40 12.83 14.64
C VAL A 273 -33.53 13.72 15.13
N LYS A 274 -34.66 13.70 14.41
CA LYS A 274 -35.91 14.25 14.91
C LYS A 274 -36.33 13.31 16.03
N GLY A 275 -36.12 13.76 17.27
CA GLY A 275 -36.65 13.11 18.45
C GLY A 275 -38.12 12.73 18.20
N SER A 276 -38.48 11.54 18.66
CA SER A 276 -39.83 11.00 18.62
C SER A 276 -40.87 12.07 18.97
N GLN A 277 -41.65 12.52 17.98
CA GLN A 277 -42.89 13.28 18.23
C GLN A 277 -44.05 12.34 18.64
N TRP A 278 -43.73 11.21 19.26
CA TRP A 278 -44.66 10.17 19.72
C TRP A 278 -44.44 9.79 21.20
N LEU A 279 -43.77 10.65 21.96
CA LEU A 279 -43.82 10.70 23.43
C LEU A 279 -44.37 12.07 23.81
#